data_AF-A0A517I3W8-F1
#
_entry.id   AF-A0A517I3W8-F1
#
_cell.length_a   1.000
_cell.length_b   1.000
_cell.length_c   1.000
_cell.angle_alpha   90.00
_cell.angle_beta   90.00
_cell.angle_gamma   90.00
#
_symmetry.space_group_name_H-M   'P 1'
#
loop_
_entity.id
_entity.type
_entity.pdbx_description
1 polymer ?
#
loop_
_entity_poly.entity_id
_entity_poly.type
_entity_poly.pdbx_seq_one_letter_code
_entity_poly.pdbx_strand_id
1 'polypeptide(L)'
;MQDHIRKHIQQPLEIHFDQPDKPYGCFSHLSAHPIELEGELWTTSEYYLQAQKASGTILEKEIMQAKVDQYPVIREILLSTGDATLIDRTSNDLNILGRLWMEIRESLEGYQPHFYLPPWSVFPEEHPYSLFWRMGFGEDYVMHYWPWLEEMSEDARKEYDAYFPVPEEWKFEDLDEEEE
;
A
#
# COMPACT_ATOMS: atom_id res chain seq x y z
N MET A 1 3.35 -4.11 -12.06
CA MET A 1 2.25 -4.15 -13.07
C MET A 1 2.74 -4.89 -14.32
N GLN A 2 1.89 -5.43 -15.21
CA GLN A 2 2.40 -6.02 -16.47
C GLN A 2 3.22 -4.99 -17.26
N ASP A 3 4.38 -5.39 -17.81
CA ASP A 3 5.32 -4.47 -18.47
C ASP A 3 4.69 -3.70 -19.64
N HIS A 4 3.79 -4.34 -20.39
CA HIS A 4 3.11 -3.66 -21.50
C HIS A 4 2.12 -2.63 -20.99
N ILE A 5 1.39 -2.88 -19.90
CA ILE A 5 0.52 -1.89 -19.27
C ILE A 5 1.35 -0.75 -18.70
N ARG A 6 2.45 -1.06 -18.00
CA ARG A 6 3.30 -0.08 -17.32
C ARG A 6 3.80 1.01 -18.26
N LYS A 7 4.12 0.68 -19.51
CA LYS A 7 4.58 1.63 -20.54
C LYS A 7 3.56 2.70 -20.91
N HIS A 8 2.27 2.44 -20.66
CA HIS A 8 1.18 3.33 -21.00
C HIS A 8 0.73 4.18 -19.80
N ILE A 9 1.15 3.85 -18.58
CA ILE A 9 0.80 4.58 -17.36
C ILE A 9 1.87 5.63 -17.06
N GLN A 10 1.49 6.91 -17.16
CA GLN A 10 2.39 8.03 -16.90
C GLN A 10 2.46 8.40 -15.42
N GLN A 11 1.42 8.08 -14.64
CA GLN A 11 1.36 8.39 -13.23
C GLN A 11 2.44 7.62 -12.45
N PRO A 12 3.10 8.26 -11.48
CA PRO A 12 4.00 7.57 -10.58
C PRO A 12 3.19 6.63 -9.68
N LEU A 13 3.74 5.44 -9.42
CA LEU A 13 3.18 4.51 -8.45
C LEU A 13 3.78 4.88 -7.09
N GLU A 14 3.20 5.88 -6.43
CA GLU A 14 3.68 6.41 -5.14
C GLU A 14 2.62 6.22 -4.05
N ILE A 15 3.04 5.67 -2.92
CA ILE A 15 2.22 5.52 -1.71
C ILE A 15 2.86 6.34 -0.60
N HIS A 16 2.13 7.32 -0.11
CA HIS A 16 2.55 8.16 1.01
C HIS A 16 1.99 7.61 2.32
N PHE A 17 2.87 7.41 3.30
CA PHE A 17 2.50 6.89 4.63
C PHE A 17 2.87 7.86 5.77
N ASP A 18 2.85 9.15 5.48
CA ASP A 18 3.33 10.25 6.34
C ASP A 18 2.62 10.34 7.70
N GLN A 19 1.38 9.85 7.79
CA GLN A 19 0.51 10.01 8.95
C GLN A 19 -0.02 8.66 9.43
N PRO A 20 0.08 8.35 10.74
CA PRO A 20 -0.30 7.04 11.28
C PRO A 20 -1.81 6.76 11.22
N ASP A 21 -2.64 7.80 11.13
CA ASP A 21 -4.11 7.75 11.03
C ASP A 21 -4.63 7.79 9.58
N LYS A 22 -3.72 7.88 8.60
CA LYS A 22 -4.04 7.84 7.17
C LYS A 22 -3.79 6.45 6.58
N PRO A 23 -4.34 6.17 5.39
CA PRO A 23 -4.11 4.88 4.75
C PRO A 23 -2.62 4.60 4.59
N TYR A 24 -2.23 3.34 4.77
CA TYR A 24 -0.84 2.87 4.87
C TYR A 24 -0.04 3.44 6.06
N GLY A 25 -0.69 4.17 6.98
CA GLY A 25 -0.09 4.75 8.18
C GLY A 25 0.52 3.72 9.12
N CYS A 26 0.19 2.43 8.98
CA CYS A 26 0.79 1.31 9.70
C CYS A 26 2.33 1.22 9.52
N PHE A 27 2.85 1.74 8.41
CA PHE A 27 4.29 1.81 8.11
C PHE A 27 5.01 2.95 8.85
N SER A 28 4.27 3.92 9.37
CA SER A 28 4.84 5.00 10.18
C SER A 28 5.30 4.46 11.54
N HIS A 29 6.42 4.98 12.04
CA HIS A 29 6.92 4.67 13.40
C HIS A 29 5.98 5.17 14.51
N LEU A 30 5.10 6.11 14.19
CA LEU A 30 4.10 6.65 15.11
C LEU A 30 2.82 5.81 15.16
N SER A 31 2.71 4.78 14.32
CA SER A 31 1.54 3.90 14.35
C SER A 31 1.44 3.13 15.66
N ALA A 32 0.21 2.98 16.17
CA ALA A 32 -0.11 2.31 17.42
C ALA A 32 -0.06 0.78 17.30
N HIS A 33 1.08 0.26 16.83
CA HIS A 33 1.38 -1.16 16.73
C HIS A 33 2.51 -1.49 17.70
N PRO A 34 2.19 -2.04 18.88
CA PRO A 34 3.20 -2.45 19.84
C PRO A 34 4.21 -3.44 19.25
N ILE A 35 5.49 -3.33 19.61
CA ILE A 35 6.50 -4.26 19.14
C ILE A 35 7.24 -4.87 20.33
N GLU A 36 7.44 -6.17 20.30
CA GLU A 36 8.34 -6.84 21.23
C GLU A 36 9.75 -6.93 20.63
N LEU A 37 10.72 -6.33 21.31
CA LEU A 37 12.14 -6.35 20.94
C LEU A 37 12.98 -6.55 22.20
N GLU A 38 13.98 -7.44 22.11
CA GLU A 38 14.88 -7.79 23.22
C GLU A 38 14.15 -8.27 24.51
N GLY A 39 12.94 -8.81 24.37
CA GLY A 39 12.10 -9.27 25.49
C GLY A 39 11.34 -8.14 26.21
N GLU A 40 11.34 -6.92 25.66
CA GLU A 40 10.56 -5.79 26.15
C GLU A 40 9.46 -5.42 25.15
N LEU A 41 8.28 -5.08 25.66
CA LEU A 41 7.13 -4.63 24.87
C LEU A 41 7.09 -3.10 24.80
N TRP A 42 7.11 -2.58 23.58
CA TRP A 42 7.09 -1.14 23.30
C TRP A 42 5.76 -0.76 22.66
N THR A 43 5.16 0.35 23.08
CA THR A 43 3.84 0.78 22.58
C THR A 43 3.86 1.28 21.15
N THR A 44 4.97 1.88 20.70
CA THR A 44 5.22 2.26 19.30
C THR A 44 6.71 2.12 18.97
N SER A 45 7.01 2.03 17.68
CA SER A 45 8.39 2.05 17.17
C SER A 45 9.16 3.31 17.56
N GLU A 46 8.49 4.46 17.61
CA GLU A 46 9.12 5.73 18.01
C GLU A 46 9.63 5.68 19.46
N TYR A 47 8.88 5.07 20.39
CA TYR A 47 9.35 4.93 21.77
C TYR A 47 10.62 4.09 21.87
N TYR A 48 10.68 2.99 21.12
CA TYR A 48 11.88 2.15 21.05
C TYR A 48 13.08 2.91 20.45
N LEU A 49 12.86 3.63 19.33
CA LEU A 49 13.90 4.46 18.71
C LEU A 49 14.42 5.54 19.66
N GLN A 50 13.56 6.18 20.45
CA GLN A 50 14.00 7.17 21.43
C GLN A 50 14.85 6.57 22.54
N ALA A 51 14.51 5.36 23.02
CA ALA A 51 15.31 4.65 24.02
C ALA A 51 16.69 4.24 23.49
N GLN A 52 16.73 3.77 22.24
CA GLN A 52 17.95 3.22 21.62
C GLN A 52 18.80 4.24 20.84
N LYS A 53 18.30 5.44 20.51
CA LYS A 53 19.14 6.54 19.96
C LYS A 53 20.30 6.89 20.90
N ALA A 54 20.22 6.52 22.18
CA ALA A 54 21.32 6.64 23.13
C ALA A 54 22.47 5.62 22.91
N SER A 55 22.25 4.50 22.20
CA SER A 55 23.20 3.39 22.02
C SER A 55 23.86 3.32 20.63
N GLY A 56 23.34 4.05 19.63
CA GLY A 56 24.01 4.28 18.33
C GLY A 56 23.89 3.15 17.29
N THR A 57 22.87 2.29 17.38
CA THR A 57 22.65 1.13 16.51
C THR A 57 21.73 1.45 15.31
N ILE A 58 21.85 0.68 14.22
CA ILE A 58 20.93 0.72 13.06
C ILE A 58 19.70 -0.11 13.42
N LEU A 59 18.61 0.54 13.81
CA LEU A 59 17.45 -0.10 14.46
C LEU A 59 16.21 -0.11 13.57
N GLU A 60 16.13 0.75 12.55
CA GLU A 60 14.90 0.91 11.76
C GLU A 60 14.51 -0.39 11.04
N LYS A 61 15.47 -1.08 10.43
CA LYS A 61 15.19 -2.34 9.71
C LYS A 61 14.73 -3.44 10.66
N GLU A 62 15.30 -3.54 11.87
CA GLU A 62 14.92 -4.54 12.87
C GLU A 62 13.49 -4.31 13.38
N ILE A 63 13.14 -3.05 13.64
CA ILE A 63 11.79 -2.65 14.03
C ILE A 63 10.77 -2.99 12.94
N MET A 64 11.10 -2.68 11.69
CA MET A 64 10.21 -2.97 10.56
C MET A 64 10.05 -4.48 10.36
N GLN A 65 11.13 -5.26 10.49
CA GLN A 65 11.05 -6.72 10.45
C GLN A 65 10.18 -7.27 11.58
N ALA A 66 10.37 -6.77 12.81
CA ALA A 66 9.53 -7.13 13.95
C ALA A 66 8.05 -6.82 13.71
N LYS A 67 7.73 -5.66 13.11
CA LYS A 67 6.35 -5.35 12.70
C LYS A 67 5.80 -6.38 11.72
N VAL A 68 6.56 -6.73 10.69
CA VAL A 68 6.13 -7.71 9.68
C VAL A 68 5.92 -9.10 10.30
N ASP A 69 6.81 -9.50 11.20
CA ASP A 69 6.77 -10.82 11.84
C ASP A 69 5.63 -10.92 12.87
N GLN A 70 5.38 -9.84 13.62
CA GLN A 70 4.36 -9.80 14.69
C GLN A 70 2.96 -9.49 14.16
N TYR A 71 2.84 -8.83 13.00
CA TYR A 71 1.57 -8.42 12.42
C TYR A 71 1.40 -8.93 10.98
N PRO A 72 0.73 -10.09 10.80
CA PRO A 72 0.39 -10.62 9.48
C PRO A 72 -0.35 -9.61 8.59
N VAL A 73 -1.21 -8.78 9.19
CA VAL A 73 -1.92 -7.71 8.48
C VAL A 73 -0.95 -6.69 7.87
N ILE A 74 0.09 -6.25 8.60
CA ILE A 74 1.10 -5.32 8.07
C ILE A 74 1.90 -5.99 6.94
N ARG A 75 2.21 -7.29 7.09
CA ARG A 75 2.87 -8.07 6.04
C ARG A 75 2.04 -8.10 4.75
N GLU A 76 0.74 -8.34 4.86
CA GLU A 76 -0.17 -8.38 3.72
C GLU A 76 -0.33 -7.01 3.06
N ILE A 77 -0.51 -5.95 3.85
CA ILE A 77 -0.56 -4.57 3.35
C ILE A 77 0.77 -4.22 2.64
N LEU A 78 1.91 -4.63 3.18
CA LEU A 78 3.22 -4.39 2.55
C LEU A 78 3.35 -5.11 1.21
N LEU A 79 2.93 -6.37 1.13
CA LEU A 79 2.94 -7.15 -0.11
C LEU A 79 2.01 -6.55 -1.17
N SER A 80 0.84 -6.03 -0.78
CA SER A 80 -0.11 -5.43 -1.72
C SER A 80 0.41 -4.17 -2.39
N THR A 81 1.40 -3.49 -1.79
CA THR A 81 2.02 -2.30 -2.40
C THR A 81 2.85 -2.60 -3.65
N GLY A 82 3.14 -3.88 -3.95
CA GLY A 82 3.76 -4.33 -5.20
C GLY A 82 5.02 -3.55 -5.56
N ASP A 83 5.08 -2.99 -6.77
CA ASP A 83 6.20 -2.17 -7.26
C ASP A 83 6.06 -0.66 -6.96
N ALA A 84 5.10 -0.26 -6.11
CA ALA A 84 4.94 1.13 -5.71
C ALA A 84 6.13 1.62 -4.87
N THR A 85 6.47 2.89 -5.05
CA THR A 85 7.46 3.61 -4.25
C THR A 85 6.79 4.07 -2.96
N LEU A 86 7.27 3.55 -1.84
CA LEU A 86 6.81 3.95 -0.52
C LEU A 86 7.54 5.21 -0.10
N ILE A 87 6.82 6.26 0.29
CA ILE A 87 7.40 7.56 0.62
C ILE A 87 6.92 8.02 2.00
N ASP A 88 7.89 8.36 2.85
CA ASP A 88 7.67 9.12 4.07
C ASP A 88 8.29 10.52 3.95
N ARG A 89 7.45 11.54 3.98
CA ARG A 89 7.80 12.97 3.91
C ARG A 89 8.04 13.59 5.29
N THR A 90 7.80 12.86 6.38
CA THR A 90 8.04 13.38 7.73
C THR A 90 9.52 13.49 8.06
N SER A 91 10.37 12.72 7.38
CA SER A 91 11.83 12.80 7.49
C SER A 91 12.42 13.70 6.41
N ASN A 92 13.26 14.66 6.81
CA ASN A 92 13.99 15.56 5.91
C ASN A 92 15.01 14.83 4.99
N ASP A 93 15.31 13.55 5.27
CA ASP A 93 16.37 12.79 4.63
C ASP A 93 15.84 11.77 3.62
N LEU A 94 16.15 11.97 2.33
CA LEU A 94 16.31 10.99 1.24
C LEU A 94 15.35 9.76 1.18
N ASN A 95 14.17 9.82 1.80
CA ASN A 95 13.22 8.72 1.93
C ASN A 95 13.86 7.40 2.43
N ILE A 96 14.61 7.47 3.54
CA ILE A 96 15.30 6.29 4.09
C ILE A 96 14.31 5.19 4.49
N LEU A 97 13.21 5.56 5.18
CA LEU A 97 12.23 4.60 5.67
C LEU A 97 11.49 3.90 4.53
N GLY A 98 11.12 4.65 3.49
CA GLY A 98 10.55 4.06 2.28
C GLY A 98 11.47 3.01 1.66
N ARG A 99 12.77 3.30 1.54
CA ARG A 99 13.75 2.33 0.99
C ARG A 99 13.86 1.06 1.83
N LEU A 100 13.87 1.18 3.16
CA LEU A 100 13.93 0.01 4.04
C LEU A 100 12.68 -0.86 3.93
N TRP A 101 11.49 -0.24 3.91
CA TRP A 101 10.24 -0.98 3.69
C TRP A 101 10.22 -1.70 2.34
N MET A 102 10.68 -1.04 1.27
CA MET A 102 10.79 -1.67 -0.05
C MET A 102 11.80 -2.84 -0.05
N GLU A 103 12.94 -2.69 0.60
CA GLU A 103 13.93 -3.77 0.74
C GLU A 103 13.36 -4.98 1.50
N ILE A 104 12.65 -4.74 2.61
CA ILE A 104 12.00 -5.81 3.37
C ILE A 104 10.94 -6.48 2.51
N ARG A 105 10.06 -5.70 1.86
CA ARG A 105 9.01 -6.19 0.97
C ARG A 105 9.56 -7.14 -0.11
N GLU A 106 10.64 -6.74 -0.78
CA GLU A 106 11.28 -7.53 -1.84
C GLU A 106 11.87 -8.86 -1.34
N SER A 107 12.18 -8.94 -0.03
CA SER A 107 12.70 -10.15 0.60
C SER A 107 11.63 -11.13 1.10
N LEU A 108 10.36 -10.70 1.16
CA LEU A 108 9.26 -11.52 1.69
C LEU A 108 8.80 -12.60 0.71
N GLU A 109 8.47 -13.77 1.24
CA GLU A 109 7.85 -14.85 0.48
C GLU A 109 6.48 -14.44 -0.09
N GLY A 110 6.25 -14.69 -1.37
CA GLY A 110 5.02 -14.30 -2.06
C GLY A 110 5.01 -12.87 -2.59
N TYR A 111 6.14 -12.15 -2.51
CA TYR A 111 6.27 -10.84 -3.16
C TYR A 111 6.07 -10.93 -4.67
N GLN A 112 5.21 -10.05 -5.18
CA GLN A 112 5.02 -9.83 -6.61
C GLN A 112 5.14 -8.34 -6.91
N PRO A 113 5.91 -7.93 -7.94
CA PRO A 113 6.07 -6.53 -8.34
C PRO A 113 4.86 -6.05 -9.17
N HIS A 114 3.66 -6.25 -8.64
CA HIS A 114 2.40 -5.89 -9.28
C HIS A 114 1.60 -4.93 -8.41
N PHE A 115 1.58 -3.66 -8.79
CA PHE A 115 0.69 -2.65 -8.24
C PHE A 115 -0.08 -1.94 -9.35
N TYR A 116 -1.41 -1.86 -9.23
CA TYR A 116 -2.26 -1.14 -10.17
C TYR A 116 -2.95 0.04 -9.50
N LEU A 117 -3.02 1.14 -10.22
CA LEU A 117 -3.83 2.28 -9.82
C LEU A 117 -5.30 2.02 -10.17
N PRO A 118 -6.24 2.68 -9.50
CA PRO A 118 -7.64 2.54 -9.87
C PRO A 118 -7.91 3.14 -11.26
N PRO A 119 -8.85 2.59 -12.03
CA PRO A 119 -9.23 3.07 -13.36
C PRO A 119 -9.50 4.58 -13.42
N TRP A 120 -10.24 5.13 -12.45
CA TRP A 120 -10.55 6.56 -12.38
C TRP A 120 -9.33 7.44 -12.06
N SER A 121 -8.31 6.90 -11.41
CA SER A 121 -7.06 7.61 -11.14
C SER A 121 -6.16 7.67 -12.37
N VAL A 122 -6.18 6.62 -13.20
CA VAL A 122 -5.34 6.53 -14.40
C VAL A 122 -5.99 7.21 -15.60
N PHE A 123 -7.30 7.04 -15.75
CA PHE A 123 -8.11 7.54 -16.86
C PHE A 123 -9.26 8.39 -16.34
N PRO A 124 -8.98 9.58 -15.76
CA PRO A 124 -10.01 10.43 -15.16
C PRO A 124 -11.03 10.98 -16.17
N GLU A 125 -10.68 10.98 -17.46
CA GLU A 125 -11.57 11.44 -18.55
C GLU A 125 -12.54 10.34 -19.03
N GLU A 126 -12.27 9.08 -18.70
CA GLU A 126 -13.07 7.94 -19.16
C GLU A 126 -14.20 7.65 -18.20
N HIS A 127 -15.43 7.76 -18.70
CA HIS A 127 -16.62 7.39 -17.94
C HIS A 127 -16.66 5.87 -17.67
N PRO A 128 -17.17 5.38 -16.52
CA PRO A 128 -17.20 3.95 -16.21
C PRO A 128 -17.97 3.08 -17.24
N TYR A 129 -18.98 3.64 -17.90
CA TYR A 129 -19.71 2.98 -19.00
C TYR A 129 -19.12 3.22 -20.41
N SER A 130 -17.94 3.84 -20.51
CA SER A 130 -17.26 4.08 -21.79
C SER A 130 -16.98 2.77 -22.52
N LEU A 131 -17.09 2.78 -23.84
CA LEU A 131 -16.68 1.64 -24.67
C LEU A 131 -15.19 1.33 -24.51
N PHE A 132 -14.39 2.32 -24.08
CA PHE A 132 -12.97 2.16 -23.78
C PHE A 132 -12.66 0.94 -22.88
N TRP A 133 -13.52 0.67 -21.89
CA TRP A 133 -13.34 -0.46 -20.96
C TRP A 133 -13.70 -1.82 -21.56
N ARG A 134 -14.32 -1.84 -22.73
CA ARG A 134 -14.80 -3.04 -23.41
C ARG A 134 -14.02 -3.35 -24.70
N MET A 135 -13.02 -2.54 -25.02
CA MET A 135 -12.16 -2.78 -26.17
C MET A 135 -10.78 -2.14 -26.03
N GLY A 136 -9.76 -2.83 -26.53
CA GLY A 136 -8.41 -2.28 -26.67
C GLY A 136 -7.70 -2.14 -25.32
N PHE A 137 -7.06 -1.00 -25.09
CA PHE A 137 -6.19 -0.82 -23.92
C PHE A 137 -6.96 -0.74 -22.60
N GLY A 138 -8.15 -0.12 -22.58
CA GLY A 138 -8.96 -0.03 -21.37
C GLY A 138 -9.44 -1.41 -20.91
N GLU A 139 -9.87 -2.26 -21.85
CA GLU A 139 -10.22 -3.67 -21.59
C GLU A 139 -9.03 -4.45 -21.02
N ASP A 140 -7.87 -4.38 -21.68
CA ASP A 140 -6.65 -5.03 -21.22
C ASP A 140 -6.25 -4.57 -19.80
N TYR A 141 -6.38 -3.27 -19.52
CA TYR A 141 -6.14 -2.72 -18.19
C TYR A 141 -7.05 -3.33 -17.13
N VAL A 142 -8.37 -3.29 -17.35
CA VAL A 142 -9.34 -3.77 -16.35
C VAL A 142 -9.32 -5.28 -16.18
N MET A 143 -8.99 -6.03 -17.23
CA MET A 143 -8.79 -7.48 -17.17
C MET A 143 -7.64 -7.90 -16.25
N HIS A 144 -6.62 -7.06 -16.09
CA HIS A 144 -5.52 -7.30 -15.16
C HIS A 144 -5.76 -6.65 -13.79
N TYR A 145 -6.44 -5.51 -13.76
CA TYR A 145 -6.74 -4.78 -12.54
C TYR A 145 -7.71 -5.54 -11.61
N TRP A 146 -8.86 -6.01 -12.13
CA TRP A 146 -9.88 -6.61 -11.27
C TRP A 146 -9.41 -7.89 -10.57
N PRO A 147 -8.78 -8.88 -11.27
CA PRO A 147 -8.30 -10.08 -10.59
C PRO A 147 -7.21 -9.77 -9.56
N TRP A 148 -6.31 -8.84 -9.86
CA TRP A 148 -5.28 -8.39 -8.91
C TRP A 148 -5.91 -7.81 -7.63
N LEU A 149 -6.97 -7.02 -7.81
CA LEU A 149 -7.66 -6.36 -6.72
C LEU A 149 -8.53 -7.33 -5.89
N GLU A 150 -9.05 -8.39 -6.51
CA GLU A 150 -9.79 -9.48 -5.86
C GLU A 150 -8.89 -10.46 -5.09
N GLU A 151 -7.64 -10.63 -5.52
CA GLU A 151 -6.65 -11.49 -4.85
C GLU A 151 -6.09 -10.86 -3.56
N MET A 152 -6.23 -9.54 -3.40
CA MET A 152 -5.78 -8.82 -2.20
C MET A 152 -6.54 -9.24 -0.95
N SER A 153 -5.85 -9.26 0.20
CA SER A 153 -6.52 -9.49 1.48
C SER A 153 -7.46 -8.34 1.85
N GLU A 154 -8.47 -8.64 2.68
CA GLU A 154 -9.47 -7.64 3.09
C GLU A 154 -8.85 -6.40 3.74
N ASP A 155 -7.82 -6.59 4.56
CA ASP A 155 -7.16 -5.47 5.25
C ASP A 155 -6.30 -4.64 4.31
N ALA A 156 -5.56 -5.29 3.39
CA ALA A 156 -4.85 -4.59 2.33
C ALA A 156 -5.82 -3.82 1.41
N ARG A 157 -7.00 -4.39 1.15
CA ARG A 157 -8.03 -3.77 0.32
C ARG A 157 -8.65 -2.55 0.99
N LYS A 158 -8.88 -2.59 2.30
CA LYS A 158 -9.35 -1.41 3.07
C LYS A 158 -8.36 -0.24 2.98
N GLU A 159 -7.06 -0.51 3.12
CA GLU A 159 -6.02 0.52 2.98
C GLU A 159 -5.99 1.09 1.56
N TYR A 160 -6.09 0.23 0.54
CA TYR A 160 -6.14 0.64 -0.85
C TYR A 160 -7.35 1.52 -1.18
N ASP A 161 -8.56 1.08 -0.83
CA ASP A 161 -9.80 1.82 -1.11
C ASP A 161 -9.86 3.13 -0.33
N ALA A 162 -9.32 3.17 0.89
CA ALA A 162 -9.22 4.40 1.68
C ALA A 162 -8.21 5.39 1.08
N TYR A 163 -7.12 4.91 0.48
CA TYR A 163 -6.13 5.75 -0.21
C TYR A 163 -6.66 6.26 -1.56
N PHE A 164 -7.43 5.44 -2.26
CA PHE A 164 -8.02 5.76 -3.56
C PHE A 164 -9.55 5.80 -3.48
N PRO A 165 -10.15 6.90 -2.98
CA PRO A 165 -11.60 6.98 -2.84
C PRO A 165 -12.29 6.87 -4.21
N VAL A 166 -13.36 6.09 -4.25
CA VAL A 166 -14.19 5.90 -5.45
C VAL A 166 -15.00 7.17 -5.72
N PRO A 167 -14.85 7.80 -6.90
CA PRO A 167 -15.67 8.94 -7.30
C PRO A 167 -17.15 8.57 -7.39
N GLU A 168 -18.02 9.56 -7.27
CA GLU A 168 -19.47 9.34 -7.31
C GLU A 168 -19.91 8.66 -8.61
N GLU A 169 -19.32 9.05 -9.74
CA GLU A 169 -19.62 8.48 -11.05
C GLU A 169 -19.25 7.01 -11.17
N TRP A 170 -18.33 6.53 -10.33
CA TRP A 170 -17.84 5.15 -10.27
C TRP A 170 -18.53 4.31 -9.20
N LYS A 171 -19.46 4.89 -8.44
CA LYS A 171 -20.32 4.14 -7.52
C LYS A 171 -21.49 3.58 -8.31
N PHE A 172 -21.52 2.27 -8.44
CA PHE A 172 -22.65 1.58 -9.03
C PHE A 172 -23.65 1.28 -7.90
N GLU A 173 -24.92 1.64 -8.09
CA GLU A 173 -25.97 1.18 -7.21
C GLU A 173 -26.06 -0.34 -7.37
N ASP A 174 -25.97 -1.07 -6.26
CA ASP A 174 -26.28 -2.50 -6.22
C ASP A 174 -27.78 -2.64 -6.46
N LEU A 175 -28.16 -2.80 -7.73
CA LEU A 175 -29.55 -2.99 -8.17
C LEU A 175 -30.18 -4.29 -7.60
N ASP A 176 -29.41 -5.08 -6.86
CA ASP A 176 -29.84 -6.30 -6.20
C ASP A 176 -30.41 -6.07 -4.77
N GLU A 177 -30.35 -4.85 -4.22
CA GLU A 177 -30.96 -4.52 -2.91
C GLU A 177 -32.44 -4.06 -2.99
N GLU A 178 -33.03 -3.95 -4.19
CA GLU A 178 -34.45 -3.62 -4.38
C GLU A 178 -35.36 -4.86 -4.61
N GLU A 179 -35.04 -6.05 -4.08
CA GLU A 179 -36.00 -7.17 -4.03
C GLU A 179 -35.90 -8.01 -2.73
N GLU A 180 -36.28 -7.43 -1.57
CA GLU A 180 -36.80 -8.19 -0.41
C GLU A 180 -38.04 -7.55 0.22
#